data_AF-G0VP41-F1
#
_entry.id   AF-G0VP41-F1
#
_cell.length_a   1.000
_cell.length_b   1.000
_cell.length_c   1.000
_cell.angle_alpha   90.00
_cell.angle_beta   90.00
_cell.angle_gamma   90.00
#
_symmetry.space_group_name_H-M   'P 1'
#
loop_
_entity.id
_entity.type
_entity.pdbx_description
1 polymer ?
#
loop_
_entity_poly.entity_id
_entity_poly.type
_entity_poly.pdbx_seq_one_letter_code
_entity_poly.pdbx_strand_id
1 'polypeptide(L)'
;MDVIYIGLPFFFWQEDESEHGLDVHVTEGFQKLDFHVYPLNAGDDAEEICSAYNWHTSFVDEEADMAPSEEFISEHVLWDDFRLLYISAAAATSDDEYTQFVCHTAEQAKESGLVVAAEVVDCDFDEDDPYPWRDKATVLWSRSEVLPSGGPACAVRLALGDGITVASQDGERSYEVQVVSECFIPAFLQGLLEGRDPFSIIESYVS
;
A
#
# COMPACT_ATOMS: atom_id res chain seq x y z
N MET A 1 -4.90 10.40 -11.33
CA MET A 1 -5.70 9.36 -10.63
C MET A 1 -5.37 9.50 -9.16
N ASP A 2 -6.27 9.21 -8.24
CA ASP A 2 -6.02 9.55 -6.83
C ASP A 2 -5.85 8.25 -6.04
N VAL A 3 -4.89 8.23 -5.11
CA VAL A 3 -4.57 7.07 -4.27
C VAL A 3 -4.68 7.44 -2.80
N ILE A 4 -5.45 6.64 -2.05
CA ILE A 4 -5.39 6.66 -0.59
C ILE A 4 -4.15 5.86 -0.19
N TYR A 5 -3.34 6.44 0.69
CA TYR A 5 -2.07 5.89 1.08
C TYR A 5 -2.03 5.69 2.60
N ILE A 6 -1.60 4.52 3.04
CA ILE A 6 -1.33 4.21 4.44
C ILE A 6 0.08 3.63 4.51
N GLY A 7 0.92 4.19 5.37
CA GLY A 7 2.26 3.67 5.62
C GLY A 7 2.65 3.85 7.06
N LEU A 8 3.89 4.24 7.32
CA LEU A 8 4.39 4.55 8.65
C LEU A 8 3.44 5.53 9.36
N PRO A 9 3.03 5.27 10.62
CA PRO A 9 2.27 6.25 11.39
C PRO A 9 3.06 7.56 11.46
N PHE A 10 2.39 8.70 11.28
CA PHE A 10 3.07 9.99 11.29
C PHE A 10 3.72 10.30 12.64
N PHE A 11 3.18 9.73 13.72
CA PHE A 11 3.80 9.72 15.04
C PHE A 11 5.27 9.23 15.03
N PHE A 12 5.59 8.22 14.21
CA PHE A 12 6.96 7.66 14.09
C PHE A 12 7.76 8.25 12.93
N TRP A 13 7.23 9.24 12.20
CA TRP A 13 7.80 9.73 10.93
C TRP A 13 9.26 10.20 11.04
N GLN A 14 9.59 10.84 12.15
CA GLN A 14 10.94 11.35 12.42
C GLN A 14 11.84 10.33 13.12
N GLU A 15 11.27 9.24 13.65
CA GLU A 15 12.00 8.23 14.43
C GLU A 15 12.52 7.08 13.56
N ASP A 16 11.76 6.69 12.53
CA ASP A 16 12.12 5.59 11.63
C ASP A 16 12.54 6.08 10.24
N GLU A 17 13.80 6.50 10.11
CA GLU A 17 14.36 7.01 8.85
C GLU A 17 14.40 5.97 7.72
N SER A 18 14.47 4.68 8.06
CA SER A 18 14.46 3.62 7.05
C SER A 18 13.08 3.45 6.42
N GLU A 19 12.06 3.27 7.26
CA GLU A 19 10.69 3.02 6.81
C GLU A 19 10.08 4.26 6.15
N HIS A 20 10.36 5.47 6.68
CA HIS A 20 9.95 6.70 6.02
C HIS A 20 10.53 6.81 4.60
N GLY A 21 11.71 6.23 4.37
CA GLY A 21 12.42 6.39 3.10
C GLY A 21 11.73 5.58 2.00
N LEU A 22 11.29 4.37 2.36
CA LEU A 22 10.54 3.49 1.46
C LEU A 22 9.19 4.10 1.08
N ASP A 23 8.51 4.68 2.07
CA ASP A 23 7.23 5.36 1.92
C ASP A 23 7.32 6.60 1.01
N VAL A 24 8.35 7.41 1.18
CA VAL A 24 8.63 8.55 0.29
C VAL A 24 8.88 8.08 -1.14
N HIS A 25 9.70 7.04 -1.35
CA HIS A 25 10.02 6.60 -2.70
C HIS A 25 8.80 6.02 -3.44
N VAL A 26 7.94 5.24 -2.78
CA VAL A 26 6.75 4.67 -3.44
C VAL A 26 5.71 5.74 -3.77
N THR A 27 5.50 6.71 -2.87
CA THR A 27 4.57 7.83 -3.10
C THR A 27 5.10 8.79 -4.18
N GLU A 28 6.41 9.00 -4.27
CA GLU A 28 7.02 9.68 -5.42
C GLU A 28 6.77 8.91 -6.73
N GLY A 29 6.81 7.58 -6.70
CA GLY A 29 6.50 6.74 -7.86
C GLY A 29 5.08 6.96 -8.36
N PHE A 30 4.10 7.07 -7.45
CA PHE A 30 2.73 7.46 -7.79
C PHE A 30 2.67 8.88 -8.38
N GLN A 31 3.32 9.86 -7.75
CA GLN A 31 3.32 11.24 -8.25
C GLN A 31 3.94 11.37 -9.65
N LYS A 32 4.99 10.60 -9.96
CA LYS A 32 5.60 10.55 -11.31
C LYS A 32 4.66 10.03 -12.39
N LEU A 33 3.58 9.33 -11.99
CA LEU A 33 2.51 8.86 -12.87
C LEU A 33 1.27 9.78 -12.85
N ASP A 34 1.44 11.01 -12.35
CA ASP A 34 0.36 12.00 -12.16
C ASP A 34 -0.75 11.50 -11.21
N PHE A 35 -0.38 10.70 -10.20
CA PHE A 35 -1.27 10.39 -9.09
C PHE A 35 -1.15 11.40 -7.96
N HIS A 36 -2.30 11.83 -7.43
CA HIS A 36 -2.36 12.57 -6.19
C HIS A 36 -2.39 11.59 -5.02
N VAL A 37 -1.52 11.81 -4.04
CA VAL A 37 -1.38 10.95 -2.86
C VAL A 37 -2.14 11.58 -1.69
N TYR A 38 -3.04 10.79 -1.09
CA TYR A 38 -3.86 11.17 0.06
C TYR A 38 -3.53 10.23 1.23
N PRO A 39 -2.59 10.60 2.10
CA PRO A 39 -2.31 9.87 3.32
C PRO A 39 -3.54 9.83 4.22
N LEU A 40 -3.91 8.64 4.69
CA LEU A 40 -4.90 8.46 5.75
C LEU A 40 -4.15 8.11 7.02
N ASN A 41 -3.86 9.13 7.84
CA ASN A 41 -2.93 9.06 8.99
C ASN A 41 -3.29 10.11 10.05
N ALA A 42 -2.62 10.11 11.21
CA ALA A 42 -2.91 11.03 12.31
C ALA A 42 -1.63 11.57 12.96
N GLY A 43 -1.73 12.72 13.62
CA GLY A 43 -0.67 13.30 14.46
C GLY A 43 -0.49 14.81 14.30
N ASP A 44 0.06 15.44 15.34
CA ASP A 44 0.21 16.90 15.48
C ASP A 44 1.01 17.59 14.33
N ASP A 45 1.93 16.87 13.68
CA ASP A 45 2.79 17.38 12.60
C ASP A 45 2.31 16.95 11.19
N ALA A 46 1.08 16.42 11.07
CA ALA A 46 0.63 15.78 9.83
C ALA A 46 0.58 16.73 8.62
N GLU A 47 0.14 17.98 8.78
CA GLU A 47 0.17 18.96 7.68
C GLU A 47 1.59 19.29 7.24
N GLU A 48 2.55 19.39 8.17
CA GLU A 48 3.96 19.68 7.85
C GLU A 48 4.58 18.51 7.07
N ILE A 49 4.34 17.27 7.52
CA ILE A 49 4.77 16.05 6.83
C ILE A 49 4.20 16.03 5.41
N CYS A 50 2.88 16.16 5.26
CA CYS A 50 2.22 16.17 3.94
C CYS A 50 2.77 17.26 3.03
N SER A 51 3.00 18.47 3.56
CA SER A 51 3.55 19.59 2.79
C SER A 51 4.98 19.32 2.32
N ALA A 52 5.81 18.63 3.11
CA ALA A 52 7.20 18.33 2.75
C ALA A 52 7.30 17.40 1.53
N TYR A 53 6.32 16.51 1.34
CA TYR A 53 6.31 15.51 0.27
C TYR A 53 5.24 15.74 -0.81
N ASN A 54 4.58 16.90 -0.80
CA ASN A 54 3.55 17.28 -1.75
C ASN A 54 2.37 16.28 -1.77
N TRP A 55 1.92 15.89 -0.58
CA TRP A 55 0.74 15.05 -0.36
C TRP A 55 -0.47 15.90 0.03
N HIS A 56 -1.66 15.35 -0.16
CA HIS A 56 -2.91 15.98 0.26
C HIS A 56 -3.14 15.83 1.76
N THR A 57 -3.71 16.86 2.38
CA THR A 57 -4.02 16.87 3.82
C THR A 57 -5.47 16.51 4.13
N SER A 58 -6.27 16.10 3.14
CA SER A 58 -7.71 15.91 3.32
C SER A 58 -8.09 14.78 4.28
N PHE A 59 -7.20 13.80 4.47
CA PHE A 59 -7.46 12.60 5.28
C PHE A 59 -6.46 12.46 6.43
N VAL A 60 -5.86 13.56 6.88
CA VAL A 60 -5.04 13.56 8.10
C VAL A 60 -5.81 14.12 9.29
N ASP A 61 -5.79 13.37 10.40
CA ASP A 61 -6.45 13.73 11.65
C ASP A 61 -5.40 14.30 12.64
N GLU A 62 -5.24 15.62 12.67
CA GLU A 62 -4.28 16.30 13.57
C GLU A 62 -4.72 16.30 15.03
N GLU A 63 -5.98 15.96 15.33
CA GLU A 63 -6.48 15.90 16.71
C GLU A 63 -6.29 14.50 17.33
N ALA A 64 -5.97 13.51 16.50
CA ALA A 64 -5.68 12.14 16.93
C ALA A 64 -4.16 11.92 17.05
N ASP A 65 -3.76 11.11 18.03
CA ASP A 65 -2.36 10.87 18.37
C ASP A 65 -1.73 9.80 17.46
N MET A 66 -2.28 8.58 17.47
CA MET A 66 -1.71 7.43 16.78
C MET A 66 -2.37 7.13 15.42
N ALA A 67 -3.71 7.12 15.36
CA ALA A 67 -4.46 6.75 14.15
C ALA A 67 -5.77 7.57 14.02
N PRO A 68 -6.26 7.82 12.79
CA PRO A 68 -7.57 8.45 12.60
C PRO A 68 -8.69 7.63 13.25
N SER A 69 -9.64 8.34 13.86
CA SER A 69 -10.81 7.68 14.46
C SER A 69 -11.79 7.14 13.40
N GLU A 70 -12.60 6.14 13.76
CA GLU A 70 -13.68 5.65 12.89
C GLU A 70 -14.67 6.76 12.49
N GLU A 71 -14.96 7.69 13.42
CA GLU A 71 -15.81 8.86 13.16
C GLU A 71 -15.18 9.75 12.09
N PHE A 72 -13.89 10.09 12.25
CA PHE A 72 -13.15 10.88 11.25
C PHE A 72 -13.20 10.23 9.87
N ILE A 73 -12.89 8.93 9.77
CA ILE A 73 -12.91 8.19 8.50
C ILE A 73 -14.29 8.26 7.85
N SER A 74 -15.35 8.01 8.63
CA SER A 74 -16.73 7.99 8.12
C SER A 74 -17.22 9.36 7.63
N GLU A 75 -16.72 10.44 8.23
CA GLU A 75 -17.13 11.81 7.90
C GLU A 75 -16.32 12.43 6.75
N HIS A 76 -15.03 12.07 6.66
CA HIS A 76 -14.09 12.77 5.79
C HIS A 76 -13.66 11.95 4.57
N VAL A 77 -13.59 10.62 4.66
CA VAL A 77 -13.05 9.79 3.57
C VAL A 77 -14.12 9.48 2.54
N LEU A 78 -13.98 10.08 1.36
CA LEU A 78 -14.88 9.91 0.22
C LEU A 78 -14.46 8.71 -0.63
N TRP A 79 -14.70 7.49 -0.15
CA TRP A 79 -14.26 6.25 -0.81
C TRP A 79 -14.59 6.16 -2.30
N ASP A 80 -15.78 6.59 -2.72
CA ASP A 80 -16.27 6.47 -4.11
C ASP A 80 -15.44 7.25 -5.14
N ASP A 81 -14.72 8.30 -4.68
CA ASP A 81 -13.87 9.15 -5.52
C ASP A 81 -12.51 8.50 -5.82
N PHE A 82 -12.19 7.42 -5.12
CA PHE A 82 -10.93 6.69 -5.24
C PHE A 82 -11.11 5.33 -5.91
N ARG A 83 -10.00 4.78 -6.38
CA ARG A 83 -9.95 3.44 -6.97
C ARG A 83 -8.91 2.54 -6.32
N LEU A 84 -7.99 3.13 -5.57
CA LEU A 84 -6.84 2.45 -4.99
C LEU A 84 -6.63 2.90 -3.55
N LEU A 85 -6.55 1.92 -2.65
CA LEU A 85 -5.90 2.05 -1.36
C LEU A 85 -4.56 1.31 -1.45
N TYR A 86 -3.46 2.02 -1.20
CA TYR A 86 -2.13 1.43 -1.07
C TYR A 86 -1.71 1.39 0.41
N ILE A 87 -1.28 0.23 0.88
CA ILE A 87 -0.78 0.00 2.24
C ILE A 87 0.69 -0.42 2.15
N SER A 88 1.58 0.35 2.76
CA SER A 88 3.00 0.03 2.85
C SER A 88 3.29 -1.01 3.93
N ALA A 89 4.43 -1.69 3.81
CA ALA A 89 4.91 -2.60 4.86
C ALA A 89 5.21 -1.85 6.17
N ALA A 90 5.62 -0.58 6.08
CA ALA A 90 5.88 0.31 7.21
C ALA A 90 4.66 0.52 8.13
N ALA A 91 3.44 0.24 7.64
CA ALA A 91 2.24 0.28 8.47
C ALA A 91 2.25 -0.78 9.59
N ALA A 92 3.13 -1.79 9.51
CA ALA A 92 3.30 -2.83 10.54
C ALA A 92 4.33 -2.48 11.62
N THR A 93 5.06 -1.36 11.49
CA THR A 93 6.06 -0.89 12.47
C THR A 93 5.42 -0.33 13.76
N SER A 94 4.09 -0.34 13.85
CA SER A 94 3.30 0.38 14.83
C SER A 94 2.71 -0.49 15.96
N ASP A 95 2.21 0.18 17.00
CA ASP A 95 1.41 -0.44 18.06
C ASP A 95 0.10 -1.07 17.52
N ASP A 96 -0.49 -1.96 18.34
CA ASP A 96 -1.72 -2.70 18.03
C ASP A 96 -2.88 -1.80 17.58
N GLU A 97 -2.95 -0.56 18.09
CA GLU A 97 -4.00 0.41 17.75
C GLU A 97 -3.97 0.79 16.26
N TYR A 98 -2.79 1.18 15.75
CA TYR A 98 -2.66 1.58 14.35
C TYR A 98 -2.84 0.37 13.43
N THR A 99 -2.30 -0.79 13.80
CA THR A 99 -2.49 -2.05 13.09
C THR A 99 -3.98 -2.43 12.96
N GLN A 100 -4.78 -2.22 14.02
CA GLN A 100 -6.23 -2.41 13.98
C GLN A 100 -6.92 -1.41 13.05
N PHE A 101 -6.52 -0.13 13.10
CA PHE A 101 -6.99 0.90 12.18
C PHE A 101 -6.71 0.52 10.72
N VAL A 102 -5.48 0.10 10.38
CA VAL A 102 -5.10 -0.30 9.01
C VAL A 102 -5.99 -1.47 8.55
N CYS A 103 -6.18 -2.47 9.40
CA CYS A 103 -7.01 -3.63 9.10
C CYS A 103 -8.48 -3.27 8.84
N HIS A 104 -9.06 -2.43 9.71
CA HIS A 104 -10.43 -1.96 9.55
C HIS A 104 -10.61 -1.12 8.28
N THR A 105 -9.65 -0.24 8.01
CA THR A 105 -9.64 0.63 6.83
C THR A 105 -9.51 -0.16 5.53
N ALA A 106 -8.67 -1.19 5.52
CA ALA A 106 -8.56 -2.10 4.38
C ALA A 106 -9.88 -2.84 4.09
N GLU A 107 -10.63 -3.22 5.13
CA GLU A 107 -11.95 -3.82 4.99
C GLU A 107 -12.97 -2.83 4.43
N GLN A 108 -13.06 -1.62 4.99
CA GLN A 108 -13.95 -0.58 4.49
C GLN A 108 -13.66 -0.22 3.02
N ALA A 109 -12.39 0.00 2.66
CA ALA A 109 -11.99 0.33 1.30
C ALA A 109 -12.41 -0.76 0.31
N LYS A 110 -12.21 -2.03 0.69
CA LYS A 110 -12.65 -3.18 -0.11
C LYS A 110 -14.17 -3.24 -0.25
N GLU A 111 -14.92 -3.02 0.82
CA GLU A 111 -16.39 -3.01 0.80
C GLU A 111 -16.95 -1.88 -0.08
N SER A 112 -16.24 -0.75 -0.11
CA SER A 112 -16.49 0.38 -1.02
C SER A 112 -16.01 0.15 -2.46
N GLY A 113 -15.40 -1.01 -2.75
CA GLY A 113 -15.01 -1.43 -4.10
C GLY A 113 -13.66 -0.93 -4.59
N LEU A 114 -12.79 -0.42 -3.71
CA LEU A 114 -11.42 -0.05 -4.05
C LEU A 114 -10.57 -1.31 -4.26
N VAL A 115 -9.58 -1.20 -5.13
CA VAL A 115 -8.46 -2.14 -5.12
C VAL A 115 -7.62 -1.85 -3.88
N VAL A 116 -7.49 -2.83 -3.00
CA VAL A 116 -6.57 -2.77 -1.86
C VAL A 116 -5.26 -3.44 -2.27
N ALA A 117 -4.20 -2.65 -2.41
CA ALA A 117 -2.85 -3.11 -2.68
C ALA A 117 -2.01 -2.99 -1.42
N ALA A 118 -1.34 -4.06 -1.00
CA ALA A 118 -0.52 -4.03 0.19
C ALA A 118 0.87 -4.64 -0.07
N GLU A 119 1.89 -3.95 0.42
CA GLU A 119 3.21 -4.52 0.61
C GLU A 119 3.24 -5.32 1.92
N VAL A 120 3.84 -6.51 1.89
CA VAL A 120 4.10 -7.33 3.07
C VAL A 120 5.51 -7.90 3.02
N VAL A 121 6.16 -8.00 4.18
CA VAL A 121 7.43 -8.71 4.31
C VAL A 121 7.15 -10.19 4.60
N ASP A 122 7.94 -11.08 4.02
CA ASP A 122 7.84 -12.51 4.30
C ASP A 122 8.18 -12.75 5.78
N CYS A 123 7.23 -13.31 6.52
CA CYS A 123 7.34 -13.60 7.95
C CYS A 123 7.16 -15.09 8.15
N ASP A 124 7.97 -15.70 9.02
CA ASP A 124 7.75 -17.08 9.42
C ASP A 124 6.36 -17.20 10.08
N PHE A 125 5.48 -18.06 9.52
CA PHE A 125 4.09 -18.27 9.97
C PHE A 125 3.93 -18.75 11.43
N ASP A 126 5.03 -18.91 12.16
CA ASP A 126 5.09 -19.43 13.53
C ASP A 126 4.96 -18.33 14.61
N GLU A 127 4.94 -17.03 14.22
CA GLU A 127 4.72 -15.88 15.11
C GLU A 127 3.52 -15.03 14.65
N ASP A 128 2.93 -14.24 15.56
CA ASP A 128 1.76 -13.39 15.31
C ASP A 128 1.93 -12.60 14.00
N ASP A 129 1.04 -12.82 13.02
CA ASP A 129 1.15 -12.21 11.68
C ASP A 129 1.10 -10.67 11.81
N PRO A 130 2.20 -9.96 11.49
CA PRO A 130 2.26 -8.51 11.65
C PRO A 130 1.42 -7.77 10.61
N TYR A 131 0.85 -8.48 9.61
CA TYR A 131 0.05 -7.93 8.52
C TYR A 131 -1.39 -8.46 8.54
N PRO A 132 -2.21 -8.16 9.57
CA PRO A 132 -3.59 -8.67 9.65
C PRO A 132 -4.49 -8.23 8.49
N TRP A 133 -4.14 -7.14 7.79
CA TRP A 133 -4.86 -6.69 6.59
C TRP A 133 -4.57 -7.51 5.33
N ARG A 134 -3.60 -8.43 5.32
CA ARG A 134 -3.24 -9.22 4.12
C ARG A 134 -4.42 -9.98 3.53
N ASP A 135 -5.35 -10.43 4.37
CA ASP A 135 -6.53 -11.17 3.96
C ASP A 135 -7.60 -10.29 3.29
N LYS A 136 -7.46 -8.96 3.44
CA LYS A 136 -8.31 -7.95 2.81
C LYS A 136 -7.73 -7.45 1.49
N ALA A 137 -6.43 -7.59 1.28
CA ALA A 137 -5.74 -7.12 0.08
C ALA A 137 -6.17 -7.88 -1.18
N THR A 138 -6.47 -7.13 -2.23
CA THR A 138 -6.74 -7.65 -3.58
C THR A 138 -5.44 -7.90 -4.35
N VAL A 139 -4.44 -7.04 -4.12
CA VAL A 139 -3.08 -7.18 -4.67
C VAL A 139 -2.11 -7.23 -3.50
N LEU A 140 -1.28 -8.27 -3.44
CA LEU A 140 -0.20 -8.38 -2.46
C LEU A 140 1.15 -8.39 -3.17
N TRP A 141 2.14 -7.77 -2.56
CA TRP A 141 3.50 -7.85 -3.06
C TRP A 141 4.54 -7.85 -1.93
N SER A 142 5.71 -8.40 -2.21
CA SER A 142 6.86 -8.41 -1.31
C SER A 142 8.15 -8.08 -2.04
N ARG A 143 9.14 -7.56 -1.30
CA ARG A 143 10.55 -7.41 -1.76
C ARG A 143 11.35 -8.71 -1.53
N SER A 144 10.78 -9.86 -1.84
CA SER A 144 11.40 -11.18 -1.65
C SER A 144 11.32 -12.05 -2.91
N GLU A 145 12.00 -13.20 -2.89
CA GLU A 145 11.90 -14.23 -3.95
C GLU A 145 10.58 -15.03 -3.89
N VAL A 146 9.88 -14.96 -2.75
CA VAL A 146 8.76 -15.83 -2.43
C VAL A 146 7.47 -15.04 -2.52
N LEU A 147 6.49 -15.60 -3.24
CA LEU A 147 5.16 -14.99 -3.30
C LEU A 147 4.56 -14.89 -1.90
N PRO A 148 4.06 -13.71 -1.50
CA PRO A 148 3.41 -13.58 -0.20
C PRO A 148 2.18 -14.49 -0.13
N SER A 149 1.88 -15.05 1.03
CA SER A 149 0.59 -15.70 1.24
C SER A 149 -0.52 -14.65 1.24
N GLY A 150 -1.61 -14.94 0.55
CA GLY A 150 -2.77 -14.07 0.48
C GLY A 150 -4.03 -14.78 0.94
N GLY A 151 -4.99 -14.01 1.44
CA GLY A 151 -6.30 -14.52 1.80
C GLY A 151 -7.19 -14.78 0.58
N PRO A 152 -8.44 -15.24 0.79
CA PRO A 152 -9.40 -15.53 -0.28
C PRO A 152 -9.73 -14.36 -1.20
N ALA A 153 -9.47 -13.13 -0.76
CA ALA A 153 -9.69 -11.90 -1.52
C ALA A 153 -8.57 -11.57 -2.51
N CYS A 154 -7.40 -12.21 -2.36
CA CYS A 154 -6.21 -11.88 -3.11
C CYS A 154 -6.30 -12.39 -4.55
N ALA A 155 -6.35 -11.47 -5.50
CA ALA A 155 -6.46 -11.77 -6.93
C ALA A 155 -5.09 -11.81 -7.62
N VAL A 156 -4.14 -11.00 -7.15
CA VAL A 156 -2.80 -10.88 -7.74
C VAL A 156 -1.75 -10.85 -6.63
N ARG A 157 -0.68 -11.63 -6.80
CA ARG A 157 0.46 -11.67 -5.89
C ARG A 157 1.75 -11.45 -6.67
N LEU A 158 2.67 -10.67 -6.10
CA LEU A 158 3.97 -10.36 -6.67
C LEU A 158 5.08 -10.65 -5.66
N ALA A 159 6.22 -11.12 -6.17
CA ALA A 159 7.48 -11.22 -5.44
C ALA A 159 8.55 -10.52 -6.28
N LEU A 160 9.18 -9.50 -5.70
CA LEU A 160 10.18 -8.65 -6.34
C LEU A 160 11.54 -8.86 -5.66
N GLY A 161 12.23 -9.93 -6.08
CA GLY A 161 13.59 -10.25 -5.65
C GLY A 161 14.60 -10.05 -6.78
N ASP A 162 15.41 -11.08 -7.05
CA ASP A 162 16.31 -11.21 -8.18
C ASP A 162 15.57 -11.36 -9.52
N GLY A 163 14.27 -11.59 -9.46
CA GLY A 163 13.35 -11.51 -10.58
C GLY A 163 11.97 -11.02 -10.15
N ILE A 164 11.03 -11.04 -11.09
CA ILE A 164 9.61 -10.80 -10.81
C ILE A 164 8.91 -12.14 -10.89
N THR A 165 8.27 -12.57 -9.81
CA THR A 165 7.29 -13.66 -9.85
C THR A 165 5.91 -13.07 -9.65
N VAL A 166 4.97 -13.42 -10.53
CA VAL A 166 3.58 -13.00 -10.47
C VAL A 166 2.67 -14.21 -10.45
N ALA A 167 1.66 -14.20 -9.59
CA ALA A 167 0.59 -15.17 -9.59
C ALA A 167 -0.77 -14.46 -9.66
N SER A 168 -1.65 -14.99 -10.51
CA SER A 168 -3.05 -14.58 -10.62
C SER A 168 -3.95 -15.80 -10.88
N GLN A 169 -5.23 -15.56 -11.14
CA GLN A 169 -6.17 -16.61 -11.51
C GLN A 169 -5.76 -17.38 -12.79
N ASP A 170 -5.02 -16.74 -13.70
CA ASP A 170 -4.59 -17.36 -14.96
C ASP A 170 -3.26 -18.14 -14.85
N GLY A 171 -2.66 -18.17 -13.66
CA GLY A 171 -1.48 -18.96 -13.35
C GLY A 171 -0.36 -18.17 -12.69
N GLU A 172 0.83 -18.76 -12.67
CA GLU A 172 2.04 -18.20 -12.08
C GLU A 172 3.13 -18.13 -13.16
N ARG A 173 3.88 -17.01 -13.19
CA ARG A 173 5.02 -16.81 -14.09
C ARG A 173 6.14 -16.09 -13.38
N SER A 174 7.38 -16.45 -13.75
CA SER A 174 8.59 -15.80 -13.28
C SER A 174 9.36 -15.19 -14.46
N TYR A 175 9.94 -14.02 -14.22
CA TYR A 175 10.70 -13.24 -15.18
C TYR A 175 12.07 -12.93 -14.57
N GLU A 176 13.15 -13.29 -15.26
CA GLU A 176 14.53 -13.06 -14.82
C GLU A 176 14.98 -11.61 -15.06
N VAL A 177 14.24 -10.65 -14.51
CA VAL A 177 14.52 -9.21 -14.59
C VAL A 177 14.29 -8.58 -13.22
N GLN A 178 15.28 -7.82 -12.76
CA GLN A 178 15.17 -7.00 -11.54
C GLN A 178 14.56 -5.65 -11.85
N VAL A 179 13.73 -5.16 -10.93
CA VAL A 179 13.10 -3.84 -11.00
C VAL A 179 13.27 -3.08 -9.69
N VAL A 180 13.31 -1.76 -9.78
CA VAL A 180 13.23 -0.88 -8.62
C VAL A 180 11.77 -0.82 -8.20
N SER A 181 11.43 -1.49 -7.08
CA SER A 181 10.06 -1.74 -6.64
C SER A 181 9.22 -0.46 -6.51
N GLU A 182 9.83 0.61 -6.01
CA GLU A 182 9.25 1.92 -5.73
C GLU A 182 8.76 2.62 -7.01
N CYS A 183 9.39 2.30 -8.16
CA CYS A 183 8.98 2.79 -9.47
C CYS A 183 8.03 1.81 -10.17
N PHE A 184 8.27 0.51 -9.98
CA PHE A 184 7.54 -0.54 -10.69
C PHE A 184 6.12 -0.73 -10.15
N ILE A 185 5.94 -0.78 -8.83
CA ILE A 185 4.64 -1.06 -8.20
C ILE A 185 3.59 0.00 -8.56
N PRO A 186 3.85 1.31 -8.48
CA PRO A 186 2.89 2.32 -8.91
C PRO A 186 2.43 2.14 -10.36
N ALA A 187 3.38 1.84 -11.28
CA ALA A 187 3.06 1.63 -12.70
C ALA A 187 2.30 0.32 -12.93
N PHE A 188 2.65 -0.72 -12.16
CA PHE A 188 1.94 -1.99 -12.20
C PHE A 188 0.48 -1.82 -11.75
N LEU A 189 0.26 -1.13 -10.63
CA LEU A 189 -1.07 -0.84 -10.11
C LEU A 189 -1.88 0.04 -11.06
N GLN A 190 -1.26 1.06 -11.68
CA GLN A 190 -1.91 1.84 -12.74
C GLN A 190 -2.40 0.95 -13.88
N GLY A 191 -1.55 0.04 -14.38
CA GLY A 191 -1.93 -0.88 -15.44
C GLY A 191 -3.12 -1.77 -15.06
N LEU A 192 -3.17 -2.24 -13.82
CA LEU A 192 -4.32 -3.02 -13.31
C LEU A 192 -5.60 -2.18 -13.25
N LEU A 193 -5.51 -0.94 -12.77
CA LEU A 193 -6.64 -0.01 -12.72
C LEU A 193 -7.17 0.35 -14.13
N GLU A 194 -6.30 0.32 -15.14
CA GLU A 194 -6.66 0.47 -16.56
C GLU A 194 -7.24 -0.81 -17.18
N GLY A 195 -7.33 -1.91 -16.41
CA GLY A 195 -7.92 -3.18 -16.83
C GLY A 195 -6.97 -4.07 -17.65
N ARG A 196 -5.66 -3.81 -17.61
CA ARG A 196 -4.65 -4.69 -18.22
C ARG A 196 -4.45 -5.93 -17.36
N ASP A 197 -4.17 -7.07 -17.98
CA ASP A 197 -3.83 -8.29 -17.24
C ASP A 197 -2.41 -8.18 -16.61
N PRO A 198 -2.17 -8.81 -15.44
CA PRO A 198 -0.88 -8.72 -14.74
C PRO A 198 0.34 -9.08 -15.58
N PHE A 199 0.22 -10.09 -16.46
CA PHE A 199 1.33 -10.59 -17.24
C PHE A 199 1.72 -9.63 -18.36
N SER A 200 0.74 -9.04 -19.07
CA SER A 200 1.03 -8.05 -20.11
C SER A 200 1.61 -6.75 -19.56
N ILE A 201 1.31 -6.40 -18.31
CA ILE A 201 1.95 -5.27 -17.61
C ILE A 201 3.43 -5.57 -17.42
N ILE A 202 3.78 -6.72 -16.86
CA ILE A 202 5.18 -7.12 -16.65
C ILE A 202 5.92 -7.25 -17.98
N GLU A 203 5.30 -7.90 -18.99
CA GLU A 203 5.88 -8.04 -20.32
C GLU A 203 6.22 -6.68 -20.95
N SER A 204 5.41 -5.64 -20.72
CA SER A 204 5.72 -4.29 -21.21
C SER A 204 6.89 -3.59 -20.50
N TYR A 205 7.30 -4.10 -19.34
CA TYR A 205 8.44 -3.60 -18.56
C TYR A 205 9.75 -4.35 -18.86
N VAL A 206 9.65 -5.61 -19.29
CA VAL A 206 10.82 -6.50 -19.51
C VAL A 206 11.17 -6.69 -20.98
N SER A 207 10.43 -6.09 -21.92
CA SER A 207 10.68 -6.14 -23.37
C SER A 207 11.47 -4.95 -23.89
#